data_AF-A0A6M1ZZW9-F1
#
_entry.id   AF-A0A6M1ZZW9-F1
#
_cell.length_a   1.000
_cell.length_b   1.000
_cell.length_c   1.000
_cell.angle_alpha   90.00
_cell.angle_beta   90.00
_cell.angle_gamma   90.00
#
_symmetry.space_group_name_H-M   'P 1'
#
loop_
_entity.id
_entity.type
_entity.pdbx_description
1 polymer ?
#
loop_
_entity_poly.entity_id
_entity_poly.type
_entity_poly.pdbx_seq_one_letter_code
_entity_poly.pdbx_strand_id
1 'polypeptide(L)'
;MNRIDDLISQKKLEEIVQEYSLEELVKLLSFRKGLFLSKLLLENQKWNSNLQEFAISLIEKIKQSHPKEWDEDWRHEAYFGYAYGALGWDIEKEFDAFYMAAQKSITPTPEILMHMAILWSYPGIDRKKMDRERAIDILERVARDIPYMEAVGCLVRLYEETKQKDKAGYWKKILLESEKQELYDRHPYLDFFEEYEC
;
A
#
# COMPACT_ATOMS: atom_id res chain seq x y z
N MET A 1 -5.80 30.36 -11.16
CA MET A 1 -5.80 28.88 -11.19
C MET A 1 -5.35 28.48 -12.57
N ASN A 2 -4.36 27.60 -12.71
CA ASN A 2 -4.02 27.06 -14.03
C ASN A 2 -5.06 25.97 -14.37
N ARG A 3 -5.23 25.66 -15.67
CA ARG A 3 -6.26 24.69 -16.13
C ARG A 3 -6.20 23.36 -15.39
N ILE A 4 -5.00 22.86 -15.07
CA ILE A 4 -4.83 21.59 -14.37
C ILE A 4 -5.37 21.64 -12.93
N ASP A 5 -5.17 22.75 -12.21
CA ASP A 5 -5.76 22.93 -10.86
C ASP A 5 -7.30 22.94 -10.91
N ASP A 6 -7.90 23.53 -11.95
CA ASP A 6 -9.35 23.53 -12.15
C ASP A 6 -9.89 22.10 -12.40
N LEU A 7 -9.21 21.33 -13.25
CA LEU A 7 -9.58 19.96 -13.57
C LEU A 7 -9.46 19.03 -12.35
N ILE A 8 -8.40 19.18 -11.54
CA ILE A 8 -8.21 18.42 -10.30
C ILE A 8 -9.35 18.72 -9.32
N SER A 9 -9.66 20.00 -9.12
CA SER A 9 -10.71 20.45 -8.19
C SER A 9 -12.09 19.92 -8.59
N GLN A 10 -12.37 19.83 -9.89
CA GLN A 10 -13.61 19.27 -10.43
C GLN A 10 -13.58 17.74 -10.58
N LYS A 11 -12.48 17.08 -10.20
CA LYS A 11 -12.25 15.63 -10.36
C LYS A 11 -12.47 15.15 -11.80
N LYS A 12 -12.04 15.95 -12.79
CA LYS A 12 -12.11 15.66 -14.23
C LYS A 12 -10.97 14.73 -14.66
N LEU A 13 -10.85 13.58 -14.00
CA LEU A 13 -9.69 12.69 -14.09
C LEU A 13 -9.44 12.17 -15.52
N GLU A 14 -10.50 11.81 -16.25
CA GLU A 14 -10.40 11.32 -17.62
C GLU A 14 -9.88 12.40 -18.59
N GLU A 15 -10.27 13.66 -18.41
CA GLU A 15 -9.74 14.79 -19.20
C GLU A 15 -8.27 15.03 -18.88
N ILE A 16 -7.86 14.93 -17.61
CA ILE A 16 -6.46 15.10 -17.20
C ILE A 16 -5.55 14.09 -17.93
N VAL A 17 -5.91 12.79 -17.92
CA VAL A 17 -5.08 11.75 -18.56
C VAL A 17 -5.09 11.83 -20.10
N GLN A 18 -6.08 12.50 -20.69
CA GLN A 18 -6.15 12.73 -22.14
C GLN A 18 -5.36 13.96 -22.58
N GLU A 19 -5.30 15.00 -21.74
CA GLU A 19 -4.70 16.28 -22.08
C GLU A 19 -3.24 16.42 -21.68
N TYR A 20 -2.79 15.66 -20.67
CA TYR A 20 -1.45 15.82 -20.09
C TYR A 20 -0.68 14.51 -20.08
N SER A 21 0.57 14.57 -20.55
CA SER A 21 1.56 13.51 -20.34
C SER A 21 2.07 13.50 -18.89
N LEU A 22 2.66 12.37 -18.47
CA LEU A 22 3.30 12.24 -17.16
C LEU A 22 4.39 13.29 -16.97
N GLU A 23 5.21 13.55 -18.01
CA GLU A 23 6.27 14.56 -18.01
C GLU A 23 5.74 15.98 -17.81
N GLU A 24 4.58 16.30 -18.38
CA GLU A 24 3.95 17.60 -18.18
C GLU A 24 3.39 17.72 -16.77
N LEU A 25 2.71 16.69 -16.26
CA LEU A 25 2.13 16.71 -14.92
C LEU A 25 3.20 16.93 -13.84
N VAL A 26 4.33 16.22 -13.88
CA VAL A 26 5.39 16.40 -12.86
C VAL A 26 6.12 17.75 -12.98
N LYS A 27 6.04 18.44 -14.12
CA LYS A 27 6.56 19.81 -14.28
C LYS A 27 5.58 20.87 -13.80
N LEU A 28 4.29 20.62 -14.00
CA LEU A 28 3.22 21.58 -13.70
C LEU A 28 2.75 21.51 -12.24
N LEU A 29 2.85 20.34 -11.62
CA LEU A 29 2.40 20.09 -10.25
C LEU A 29 3.59 20.08 -9.29
N SER A 30 3.35 20.56 -8.07
CA SER A 30 4.27 20.28 -6.96
C SER A 30 4.22 18.80 -6.59
N PHE A 31 5.25 18.30 -5.90
CA PHE A 31 5.29 16.94 -5.38
C PHE A 31 3.99 16.51 -4.68
N ARG A 32 3.51 17.34 -3.73
CA ARG A 32 2.27 17.09 -2.98
C ARG A 32 1.03 17.02 -3.88
N LYS A 33 0.90 17.96 -4.82
CA LYS A 33 -0.24 17.97 -5.77
C LYS A 33 -0.18 16.78 -6.72
N GLY A 34 1.01 16.37 -7.15
CA GLY A 34 1.22 15.18 -7.97
C GLY A 34 0.76 13.91 -7.25
N LEU A 35 1.16 13.73 -5.98
CA LEU A 35 0.70 12.60 -5.16
C LEU A 35 -0.81 12.64 -4.93
N PHE A 36 -1.37 13.82 -4.64
CA PHE A 36 -2.81 13.95 -4.45
C PHE A 36 -3.59 13.57 -5.72
N LEU A 37 -3.13 14.02 -6.89
CA LEU A 37 -3.71 13.60 -8.17
C LEU A 37 -3.58 12.08 -8.37
N SER A 38 -2.44 11.46 -8.07
CA SER A 38 -2.29 10.01 -8.20
C SER A 38 -3.26 9.26 -7.28
N LYS A 39 -3.55 9.77 -6.07
CA LYS A 39 -4.56 9.18 -5.18
C LYS A 39 -5.95 9.24 -5.80
N LEU A 40 -6.35 10.40 -6.33
CA LEU A 40 -7.66 10.54 -6.98
C LEU A 40 -7.81 9.61 -8.19
N LEU A 41 -6.75 9.43 -8.96
CA LEU A 41 -6.72 8.51 -10.11
C LEU A 41 -6.80 7.04 -9.66
N LEU A 42 -6.09 6.67 -8.61
CA LEU A 42 -6.03 5.32 -8.07
C LEU A 42 -7.36 4.90 -7.42
N GLU A 43 -7.94 5.75 -6.58
CA GLU A 43 -9.19 5.51 -5.83
C GLU A 43 -10.43 6.02 -6.59
N ASN A 44 -10.37 6.05 -7.92
CA ASN A 44 -11.47 6.57 -8.72
C ASN A 44 -12.75 5.72 -8.52
N GLN A 45 -13.91 6.37 -8.35
CA GLN A 45 -15.17 5.71 -7.99
C GLN A 45 -15.65 4.66 -9.01
N LYS A 46 -15.22 4.78 -10.26
CA LYS A 46 -15.61 3.87 -11.35
C LYS A 46 -14.73 2.62 -11.44
N TRP A 47 -13.69 2.49 -10.61
CA TRP A 47 -12.70 1.40 -10.70
C TRP A 47 -12.14 1.25 -12.12
N ASN A 48 -11.85 2.38 -12.76
CA ASN A 48 -11.31 2.42 -14.11
C ASN A 48 -9.83 2.04 -14.07
N SER A 49 -9.50 0.85 -14.61
CA SER A 49 -8.14 0.33 -14.62
C SER A 49 -7.18 1.30 -15.30
N ASN A 50 -7.52 1.87 -16.46
CA ASN A 50 -6.65 2.80 -17.19
C ASN A 50 -6.22 4.01 -16.35
N LEU A 51 -7.12 4.54 -15.50
CA LEU A 51 -6.78 5.63 -14.59
C LEU A 51 -5.84 5.16 -13.48
N GLN A 52 -6.02 3.94 -12.99
CA GLN A 52 -5.16 3.33 -11.98
C GLN A 52 -3.76 3.02 -12.54
N GLU A 53 -3.65 2.51 -13.78
CA GLU A 53 -2.35 2.29 -14.44
C GLU A 53 -1.60 3.62 -14.61
N PHE A 54 -2.34 4.66 -15.02
CA PHE A 54 -1.80 6.02 -15.13
C PHE A 54 -1.37 6.56 -13.77
N ALA A 55 -2.13 6.29 -12.70
CA ALA A 55 -1.77 6.66 -11.34
C ALA A 55 -0.43 6.05 -10.92
N ILE A 56 -0.23 4.74 -11.12
CA ILE A 56 1.04 4.07 -10.80
C ILE A 56 2.19 4.69 -11.60
N SER A 57 1.98 4.90 -12.91
CA SER A 57 2.99 5.50 -13.78
C SER A 57 3.34 6.93 -13.34
N LEU A 58 2.35 7.69 -12.86
CA LEU A 58 2.55 9.02 -12.30
C LEU A 58 3.34 8.96 -10.98
N ILE A 59 3.05 8.01 -10.09
CA ILE A 59 3.80 7.82 -8.84
C ILE A 59 5.26 7.48 -9.14
N GLU A 60 5.52 6.55 -10.08
CA GLU A 60 6.88 6.23 -10.54
C GLU A 60 7.60 7.48 -11.07
N LYS A 61 6.92 8.29 -11.88
CA LYS A 61 7.49 9.52 -12.44
C LYS A 61 7.78 10.57 -11.36
N ILE A 62 6.89 10.72 -10.37
CA ILE A 62 7.08 11.61 -9.22
C ILE A 62 8.31 11.17 -8.43
N LYS A 63 8.41 9.89 -8.07
CA LYS A 63 9.57 9.31 -7.36
C LYS A 63 10.89 9.58 -8.08
N GLN A 64 10.91 9.44 -9.41
CA GLN A 64 12.08 9.73 -10.24
C GLN A 64 12.43 11.23 -10.29
N SER A 65 11.43 12.11 -10.36
CA SER A 65 11.63 13.55 -10.55
C SER A 65 11.88 14.31 -9.25
N HIS A 66 11.38 13.79 -8.14
CA HIS A 66 11.45 14.38 -6.79
C HIS A 66 12.03 13.39 -5.77
N PRO A 67 13.24 12.84 -5.98
CA PRO A 67 13.77 11.79 -5.12
C PRO A 67 14.03 12.27 -3.69
N LYS A 68 14.35 13.56 -3.49
CA LYS A 68 14.61 14.12 -2.16
C LYS A 68 13.32 14.18 -1.34
N GLU A 69 12.28 14.80 -1.89
CA GLU A 69 10.97 14.91 -1.26
C GLU A 69 10.33 13.54 -1.04
N TRP A 70 10.56 12.60 -1.97
CA TRP A 70 10.14 11.21 -1.82
C TRP A 70 10.80 10.53 -0.61
N ASP A 71 12.10 10.72 -0.43
CA ASP A 71 12.89 10.08 0.63
C ASP A 71 12.70 10.70 2.02
N GLU A 72 12.02 11.85 2.13
CA GLU A 72 11.74 12.52 3.41
C GLU A 72 10.76 11.75 4.30
N ASP A 73 9.90 10.89 3.73
CA ASP A 73 8.86 10.19 4.48
C ASP A 73 8.68 8.74 4.00
N TRP A 74 8.67 7.79 4.94
CA TRP A 74 8.42 6.38 4.65
C TRP A 74 7.02 6.13 4.07
N ARG A 75 6.05 7.01 4.37
CA ARG A 75 4.66 6.90 3.90
C ARG A 75 4.57 6.93 2.38
N HIS A 76 5.50 7.58 1.69
CA HIS A 76 5.54 7.57 0.22
C HIS A 76 5.85 6.18 -0.35
N GLU A 77 6.78 5.42 0.26
CA GLU A 77 7.04 4.04 -0.16
C GLU A 77 5.86 3.13 0.16
N ALA A 78 5.22 3.29 1.33
CA ALA A 78 4.04 2.50 1.67
C ALA A 78 2.86 2.78 0.72
N TYR A 79 2.65 4.06 0.34
CA TYR A 79 1.66 4.44 -0.66
C TYR A 79 1.99 3.85 -2.05
N PHE A 80 3.27 3.78 -2.42
CA PHE A 80 3.68 3.12 -3.66
C PHE A 80 3.37 1.62 -3.66
N GLY A 81 3.60 0.94 -2.53
CA GLY A 81 3.21 -0.46 -2.35
C GLY A 81 1.71 -0.64 -2.50
N TYR A 82 0.93 0.17 -1.77
CA TYR A 82 -0.53 0.19 -1.88
C TYR A 82 -1.02 0.37 -3.33
N ALA A 83 -0.38 1.23 -4.12
CA ALA A 83 -0.75 1.44 -5.51
C ALA A 83 -0.57 0.18 -6.37
N TYR A 84 0.48 -0.61 -6.16
CA TYR A 84 0.62 -1.91 -6.83
C TYR A 84 -0.37 -2.95 -6.34
N GLY A 85 -0.60 -3.00 -5.02
CA GLY A 85 -1.56 -3.92 -4.41
C GLY A 85 -2.99 -3.69 -4.90
N ALA A 86 -3.39 -2.43 -5.09
CA ALA A 86 -4.72 -2.06 -5.59
C ALA A 86 -5.04 -2.64 -6.98
N LEU A 87 -4.02 -2.85 -7.83
CA LEU A 87 -4.18 -3.47 -9.15
C LEU A 87 -3.87 -4.98 -9.18
N GLY A 88 -3.22 -5.51 -8.14
CA GLY A 88 -2.76 -6.91 -8.10
C GLY A 88 -1.77 -7.25 -9.21
N TRP A 89 -0.98 -6.27 -9.66
CA TRP A 89 -0.15 -6.37 -10.87
C TRP A 89 1.25 -6.92 -10.63
N ASP A 90 1.93 -6.39 -9.63
CA ASP A 90 3.34 -6.67 -9.39
C ASP A 90 3.57 -6.80 -7.89
N ILE A 91 3.40 -8.04 -7.42
CA ILE A 91 3.51 -8.37 -6.00
C ILE A 91 4.93 -8.19 -5.47
N GLU A 92 5.95 -8.33 -6.33
CA GLU A 92 7.34 -8.10 -5.95
C GLU A 92 7.59 -6.61 -5.71
N LYS A 93 7.10 -5.74 -6.60
CA LYS A 93 7.17 -4.29 -6.36
C LYS A 93 6.35 -3.85 -5.15
N GLU A 94 5.18 -4.43 -4.92
CA GLU A 94 4.38 -4.18 -3.72
C GLU A 94 5.19 -4.52 -2.45
N PHE A 95 5.74 -5.74 -2.39
CA PHE A 95 6.57 -6.20 -1.26
C PHE A 95 7.78 -5.29 -1.06
N ASP A 96 8.49 -4.95 -2.14
CA ASP A 96 9.69 -4.11 -2.09
C ASP A 96 9.38 -2.71 -1.55
N ALA A 97 8.25 -2.13 -1.95
CA ALA A 97 7.83 -0.83 -1.46
C ALA A 97 7.52 -0.86 0.05
N PHE A 98 6.78 -1.85 0.54
CA PHE A 98 6.54 -2.00 1.98
C PHE A 98 7.83 -2.33 2.77
N TYR A 99 8.73 -3.13 2.19
CA TYR A 99 10.04 -3.39 2.78
C TYR A 99 10.87 -2.11 2.92
N MET A 100 10.93 -1.28 1.87
CA MET A 100 11.61 0.01 1.91
C MET A 100 10.95 0.98 2.89
N ALA A 101 9.62 1.02 2.96
CA ALA A 101 8.89 1.79 3.95
C ALA A 101 9.28 1.41 5.38
N ALA A 102 9.33 0.10 5.68
CA ALA A 102 9.76 -0.40 6.98
C ALA A 102 11.23 -0.07 7.27
N GLN A 103 12.11 -0.05 6.27
CA GLN A 103 13.51 0.35 6.48
C GLN A 103 13.68 1.85 6.75
N LYS A 104 12.87 2.70 6.09
CA LYS A 104 12.91 4.16 6.25
C LYS A 104 12.28 4.62 7.58
N SER A 105 11.32 3.86 8.12
CA SER A 105 10.67 4.22 9.37
C SER A 105 11.55 3.94 10.59
N ILE A 106 11.65 4.93 11.49
CA ILE A 106 12.32 4.78 12.80
C ILE A 106 11.62 3.71 13.64
N THR A 107 10.28 3.64 13.54
CA THR A 107 9.45 2.65 14.22
C THR A 107 8.33 2.27 13.25
N PRO A 108 8.54 1.22 12.43
CA PRO A 108 7.53 0.77 11.48
C PRO A 108 6.20 0.45 12.18
N THR A 109 5.09 0.89 11.60
CA THR A 109 3.79 0.59 12.18
C THR A 109 3.46 -0.90 12.03
N PRO A 110 2.61 -1.47 12.91
CA PRO A 110 2.15 -2.85 12.79
C PRO A 110 1.61 -3.18 11.39
N GLU A 111 0.91 -2.25 10.74
CA GLU A 111 0.29 -2.43 9.42
C GLU A 111 1.32 -2.61 8.31
N ILE A 112 2.37 -1.79 8.26
CA ILE A 112 3.46 -1.95 7.26
C ILE A 112 4.14 -3.31 7.43
N LEU A 113 4.45 -3.66 8.69
CA LEU A 113 5.12 -4.92 9.01
C LEU A 113 4.23 -6.10 8.62
N MET A 114 2.93 -6.00 8.91
CA MET A 114 1.93 -6.98 8.51
C MET A 114 1.84 -7.13 7.00
N HIS A 115 1.65 -6.04 6.23
CA HIS A 115 1.56 -6.11 4.76
C HIS A 115 2.80 -6.77 4.17
N MET A 116 3.99 -6.33 4.59
CA MET A 116 5.25 -6.95 4.18
C MET A 116 5.29 -8.45 4.50
N ALA A 117 4.90 -8.87 5.70
CA ALA A 117 4.91 -10.28 6.12
C ALA A 117 3.84 -11.13 5.42
N ILE A 118 2.66 -10.55 5.12
CA ILE A 118 1.62 -11.18 4.31
C ILE A 118 2.16 -11.41 2.90
N LEU A 119 2.69 -10.37 2.25
CA LEU A 119 3.16 -10.43 0.87
C LEU A 119 4.30 -11.44 0.70
N TRP A 120 5.21 -11.55 1.67
CA TRP A 120 6.28 -12.57 1.67
C TRP A 120 5.78 -13.99 1.38
N SER A 121 4.58 -14.32 1.81
CA SER A 121 4.00 -15.65 1.65
C SER A 121 3.48 -15.96 0.25
N TYR A 122 3.38 -14.94 -0.63
CA TYR A 122 2.89 -15.12 -1.99
C TYR A 122 3.98 -15.65 -2.94
N PRO A 123 3.60 -16.35 -4.02
CA PRO A 123 4.52 -16.71 -5.09
C PRO A 123 5.12 -15.46 -5.75
N GLY A 124 6.38 -15.53 -6.19
CA GLY A 124 7.05 -14.45 -6.92
C GLY A 124 7.92 -13.51 -6.08
N ILE A 125 7.83 -13.56 -4.75
CA ILE A 125 8.65 -12.72 -3.87
C ILE A 125 10.08 -13.27 -3.68
N ASP A 126 11.08 -12.39 -3.76
CA ASP A 126 12.45 -12.70 -3.32
C ASP A 126 12.52 -12.88 -1.80
N ARG A 127 12.51 -14.15 -1.38
CA ARG A 127 12.60 -14.57 0.02
C ARG A 127 13.98 -14.34 0.67
N LYS A 128 14.94 -13.71 -0.01
CA LYS A 128 16.20 -13.29 0.64
C LYS A 128 16.02 -12.09 1.58
N LYS A 129 15.00 -11.27 1.35
CA LYS A 129 14.75 -10.04 2.13
C LYS A 129 14.10 -10.34 3.49
N MET A 130 13.42 -11.47 3.61
CA MET A 130 12.76 -11.94 4.82
C MET A 130 12.62 -13.47 4.76
N ASP A 131 12.83 -14.16 5.88
CA ASP A 131 12.55 -15.59 5.99
C ASP A 131 11.16 -15.86 6.59
N ARG A 132 10.78 -17.15 6.57
CA ARG A 132 9.48 -17.59 7.07
C ARG A 132 9.28 -17.32 8.55
N GLU A 133 10.30 -17.56 9.36
CA GLU A 133 10.19 -17.47 10.81
C GLU A 133 9.95 -16.02 11.22
N ARG A 134 10.67 -15.09 10.58
CA ARG A 134 10.48 -13.65 10.75
C ARG A 134 9.10 -13.19 10.27
N ALA A 135 8.62 -13.67 9.12
CA ALA A 135 7.28 -13.32 8.63
C ALA A 135 6.19 -13.77 9.61
N ILE A 136 6.28 -15.01 10.09
CA ILE A 136 5.33 -15.55 11.07
C ILE A 136 5.40 -14.80 12.40
N ASP A 137 6.61 -14.51 12.92
CA ASP A 137 6.77 -13.74 14.17
C ASP A 137 6.13 -12.35 14.07
N ILE A 138 6.34 -11.65 12.96
CA ILE A 138 5.71 -10.35 12.70
C ILE A 138 4.18 -10.49 12.74
N LEU A 139 3.63 -11.45 11.99
CA LEU A 139 2.18 -11.66 11.94
C LEU A 139 1.60 -12.02 13.31
N GLU A 140 2.26 -12.90 14.08
CA GLU A 140 1.81 -13.26 15.43
C GLU A 140 1.85 -12.07 16.38
N ARG A 141 2.88 -11.21 16.29
CA ARG A 141 3.00 -10.01 17.12
C ARG A 141 1.92 -9.00 16.80
N VAL A 142 1.68 -8.72 15.51
CA VAL A 142 0.61 -7.82 15.07
C VAL A 142 -0.75 -8.37 15.51
N ALA A 143 -1.04 -9.64 15.19
CA ALA A 143 -2.32 -10.26 15.49
C ALA A 143 -2.63 -10.40 17.00
N ARG A 144 -1.61 -10.43 17.86
CA ARG A 144 -1.78 -10.40 19.33
C ARG A 144 -2.11 -9.02 19.86
N ASP A 145 -1.64 -7.96 19.18
CA ASP A 145 -1.91 -6.57 19.57
C ASP A 145 -3.29 -6.16 19.04
N ILE A 146 -3.48 -6.24 17.72
CA ILE A 146 -4.74 -6.03 17.05
C ILE A 146 -4.97 -7.21 16.11
N PRO A 147 -6.00 -8.04 16.33
CA PRO A 147 -6.23 -9.24 15.53
C PRO A 147 -6.88 -8.88 14.20
N TYR A 148 -6.15 -8.14 13.35
CA TYR A 148 -6.57 -7.81 12.00
C TYR A 148 -6.87 -9.10 11.21
N MET A 149 -8.00 -9.12 10.52
CA MET A 149 -8.47 -10.28 9.76
C MET A 149 -7.41 -10.78 8.76
N GLU A 150 -6.71 -9.86 8.12
CA GLU A 150 -5.65 -10.12 7.14
C GLU A 150 -4.46 -10.85 7.78
N ALA A 151 -3.97 -10.37 8.92
CA ALA A 151 -2.88 -11.01 9.66
C ALA A 151 -3.28 -12.40 10.15
N VAL A 152 -4.44 -12.51 10.78
CA VAL A 152 -4.92 -13.78 11.36
C VAL A 152 -5.22 -14.79 10.26
N GLY A 153 -5.86 -14.39 9.16
CA GLY A 153 -6.12 -15.23 8.01
C GLY A 153 -4.84 -15.77 7.38
N CYS A 154 -3.80 -14.93 7.28
CA CYS A 154 -2.48 -15.36 6.80
C CYS A 154 -1.84 -16.39 7.74
N LEU A 155 -1.89 -16.18 9.06
CA LEU A 155 -1.39 -17.14 10.04
C LEU A 155 -2.08 -18.49 9.96
N VAL A 156 -3.41 -18.50 9.81
CA VAL A 156 -4.19 -19.74 9.61
C VAL A 156 -3.64 -20.50 8.41
N ARG A 157 -3.53 -19.84 7.25
CA ARG A 157 -3.02 -20.46 6.02
C ARG A 157 -1.60 -21.01 6.21
N LEU A 158 -0.68 -20.21 6.74
CA LEU A 158 0.71 -20.62 6.93
C LEU A 158 0.86 -21.82 7.88
N TYR A 159 0.06 -21.87 8.95
CA TYR A 159 0.08 -23.01 9.86
C TYR A 159 -0.58 -24.27 9.28
N GLU A 160 -1.59 -24.12 8.42
CA GLU A 160 -2.15 -25.24 7.67
C GLU A 160 -1.15 -25.81 6.65
N GLU A 161 -0.50 -24.95 5.88
CA GLU A 161 0.54 -25.33 4.90
C GLU A 161 1.70 -26.09 5.58
N THR A 162 2.05 -25.71 6.81
CA THR A 162 3.10 -26.35 7.61
C THR A 162 2.60 -27.49 8.51
N LYS A 163 1.32 -27.88 8.39
CA LYS A 163 0.66 -28.97 9.15
C LYS A 163 0.68 -28.77 10.67
N GLN A 164 0.80 -27.54 11.16
CA GLN A 164 0.71 -27.17 12.58
C GLN A 164 -0.75 -26.98 12.98
N LYS A 165 -1.51 -28.09 13.03
CA LYS A 165 -2.98 -28.09 13.22
C LYS A 165 -3.44 -27.35 14.47
N ASP A 166 -2.74 -27.49 15.59
CA ASP A 166 -3.13 -26.86 16.85
C ASP A 166 -3.04 -25.32 16.77
N LYS A 167 -1.97 -24.81 16.14
CA LYS A 167 -1.81 -23.36 15.91
C LYS A 167 -2.84 -22.82 14.92
N ALA A 168 -3.07 -23.53 13.82
CA ALA A 168 -4.12 -23.18 12.87
C ALA A 168 -5.50 -23.15 13.54
N GLY A 169 -5.80 -24.13 14.41
CA GLY A 169 -7.05 -24.18 15.17
C GLY A 169 -7.22 -23.04 16.16
N TYR A 170 -6.13 -22.58 16.81
CA TYR A 170 -6.14 -21.40 17.66
C TYR A 170 -6.47 -20.13 16.86
N TRP A 171 -5.73 -19.87 15.78
CA TRP A 171 -5.92 -18.66 14.98
C TRP A 171 -7.25 -18.62 14.23
N LYS A 172 -7.82 -19.78 13.84
CA LYS A 172 -9.19 -19.85 13.29
C LYS A 172 -10.25 -19.34 14.25
N LYS A 173 -10.10 -19.59 15.56
CA LYS A 173 -11.04 -19.06 16.56
C LYS A 173 -10.95 -17.55 16.66
N ILE A 174 -9.72 -17.02 16.64
CA ILE A 174 -9.47 -15.58 16.63
C ILE A 174 -10.04 -14.95 15.36
N LEU A 175 -9.86 -15.58 14.19
CA LEU A 175 -10.39 -15.07 12.93
C LEU A 175 -11.91 -14.85 12.99
N LEU A 176 -12.64 -15.82 13.54
CA LEU A 176 -14.09 -15.71 13.74
C LEU A 176 -14.48 -14.58 14.69
N GLU A 177 -13.64 -14.25 15.67
CA GLU A 177 -13.86 -13.11 16.58
C GLU A 177 -13.53 -11.78 15.91
N SER A 178 -12.48 -11.74 15.08
CA SER A 178 -12.11 -10.59 14.27
C SER A 178 -13.19 -10.25 13.24
N GLU A 179 -13.73 -11.26 12.56
CA GLU A 179 -14.84 -11.12 11.61
C GLU A 179 -16.09 -10.51 12.27
N LYS A 180 -16.44 -10.96 13.48
CA LYS A 180 -17.58 -10.42 14.24
C LYS A 180 -17.40 -8.97 14.67
N GLN A 181 -16.15 -8.55 14.86
CA GLN A 181 -15.79 -7.21 15.28
C GLN A 181 -15.41 -6.31 14.09
N GLU A 182 -15.45 -6.83 12.86
CA GLU A 182 -15.07 -6.10 11.65
C GLU A 182 -13.67 -5.48 11.76
N LEU A 183 -12.71 -6.26 12.30
CA LEU A 183 -11.33 -5.81 12.51
C LEU A 183 -10.50 -5.94 11.23
N TYR A 184 -10.75 -5.02 10.30
CA TYR A 184 -9.95 -4.84 9.08
C TYR A 184 -8.66 -4.08 9.38
N ASP A 185 -7.64 -4.35 8.56
CA ASP A 185 -6.43 -3.58 8.56
C ASP A 185 -6.66 -2.08 8.28
N ARG A 186 -5.69 -1.28 8.68
CA ARG A 186 -5.68 0.16 8.47
C ARG A 186 -4.59 0.53 7.49
N HIS A 187 -4.75 1.67 6.84
CA HIS A 187 -3.76 2.22 5.92
C HIS A 187 -3.26 3.58 6.43
N PRO A 188 -2.50 3.63 7.56
CA PRO A 188 -2.06 4.90 8.15
C PRO A 188 -1.16 5.74 7.22
N TYR A 189 -0.60 5.10 6.20
CA TYR A 189 0.13 5.77 5.13
C TYR A 189 -0.79 6.45 4.10
N LEU A 190 -2.11 6.40 4.24
CA LEU A 190 -3.03 7.23 3.47
C LEU A 190 -3.43 8.50 4.24
N ASP A 191 -3.23 8.52 5.56
CA ASP A 191 -3.59 9.65 6.42
C ASP A 191 -2.80 10.93 6.06
N PHE A 192 -1.59 10.81 5.47
CA PHE A 192 -0.81 12.00 5.06
C PHE A 192 -1.47 12.81 3.95
N PHE A 193 -2.46 12.24 3.25
CA PHE A 193 -3.24 12.98 2.27
C PHE A 193 -4.29 13.89 2.92
N GLU A 194 -4.73 13.60 4.15
CA GLU A 194 -5.60 14.50 4.91
C GLU A 194 -4.90 15.84 5.19
N GLU A 195 -3.56 15.82 5.32
CA GLU A 195 -2.72 17.01 5.45
C GLU A 195 -2.68 17.87 4.15
N TYR A 196 -3.09 17.30 3.01
CA TYR A 196 -3.05 17.96 1.70
C TYR A 196 -4.42 18.49 1.23
N GLU A 197 -5.50 18.15 1.93
CA GLU A 197 -6.86 18.62 1.62
C GLU A 197 -7.18 20.02 2.20
N CYS A 198 -6.17 20.74 2.72
CA CYS A 198 -6.28 22.12 3.24
C CYS A 198 -5.83 23.19 2.22
#